data_AF-A0A914L1H4-F1
#
_entry.id   AF-A0A914L1H4-F1
#
_cell.length_a   1.000
_cell.length_b   1.000
_cell.length_c   1.000
_cell.angle_alpha   90.00
_cell.angle_beta   90.00
_cell.angle_gamma   90.00
#
_symmetry.space_group_name_H-M   'P 1'
#
loop_
_entity.id
_entity.type
_entity.pdbx_description
1 polymer ?
#
loop_
_entity_poly.entity_id
_entity_poly.type
_entity_poly.pdbx_seq_one_letter_code
_entity_poly.pdbx_strand_id
1 'polypeptide(L)'
;MLCLNTPIFLGFSILFAQFFGAFIGALLFRSVISKTAFLDIFTHFSVLNSINQGGDILQININEKEISNVSDQFNNSNFGGRFQVFLLETFCSSILIISQLFPSIFGHSVIEISLSTSSARAFTSSLTLISPLGQSGNLARTLANNLLATIFSSSEDFFVWRYFHLYLFAEICSAIIVAAIFWLFKYAKTLSQRD
;
A
#
# COMPACT_ATOMS: atom_id res chain seq x y z
N MET A 1 -11.54 14.17 -5.91
CA MET A 1 -13.01 14.27 -6.07
C MET A 1 -13.65 15.22 -5.10
N LEU A 2 -13.58 14.94 -3.80
CA LEU A 2 -14.27 15.73 -2.77
C LEU A 2 -13.74 17.18 -2.62
N CYS A 3 -12.46 17.43 -2.91
CA CYS A 3 -11.86 18.76 -2.76
C CYS A 3 -11.62 19.52 -4.08
N LEU A 4 -11.71 18.86 -5.23
CA LEU A 4 -11.24 19.40 -6.53
C LEU A 4 -12.33 19.41 -7.62
N ASN A 5 -13.62 19.25 -7.26
CA ASN A 5 -14.76 19.25 -8.18
C ASN A 5 -14.59 18.36 -9.42
N THR A 6 -13.84 17.27 -9.30
CA THR A 6 -13.61 16.33 -10.40
C THR A 6 -14.89 15.53 -10.66
N PRO A 7 -15.37 15.43 -11.91
CA PRO A 7 -16.58 14.67 -12.22
C PRO A 7 -16.43 13.19 -11.86
N ILE A 8 -17.47 12.61 -11.25
CA ILE A 8 -17.48 11.22 -10.72
C ILE A 8 -17.04 10.20 -11.78
N PHE A 9 -17.51 10.37 -13.02
CA PHE A 9 -17.16 9.50 -14.14
C PHE A 9 -15.65 9.50 -14.46
N LEU A 10 -15.00 10.67 -14.38
CA LEU A 10 -13.58 10.79 -14.64
C LEU A 10 -12.74 10.09 -13.58
N GLY A 11 -13.16 10.13 -12.30
CA GLY A 11 -12.45 9.39 -11.25
C GLY A 11 -12.54 7.88 -11.42
N PHE A 12 -13.71 7.34 -11.79
CA PHE A 12 -13.83 5.92 -12.11
C PHE A 12 -12.93 5.53 -13.30
N SER A 13 -12.88 6.38 -14.33
CA SER A 13 -12.01 6.15 -15.49
C SER A 13 -10.53 6.15 -15.10
N ILE A 14 -10.10 7.07 -14.23
CA ILE A 14 -8.73 7.14 -13.71
C ILE A 14 -8.40 5.90 -12.88
N LEU A 15 -9.28 5.48 -11.97
CA LEU A 15 -9.08 4.28 -11.16
C LEU A 15 -8.95 3.02 -12.03
N PHE A 16 -9.82 2.89 -13.04
CA PHE A 16 -9.75 1.78 -13.99
C PHE A 16 -8.43 1.76 -14.78
N ALA A 17 -8.01 2.91 -15.32
CA ALA A 17 -6.76 3.03 -16.05
C ALA A 17 -5.53 2.73 -15.16
N GLN A 18 -5.52 3.20 -13.92
CA GLN A 18 -4.46 2.91 -12.95
C GLN A 18 -4.39 1.42 -12.60
N PHE A 19 -5.55 0.80 -12.36
CA PHE A 19 -5.63 -0.63 -12.08
C PHE A 19 -5.13 -1.46 -13.27
N PHE A 20 -5.62 -1.16 -14.48
CA PHE A 20 -5.21 -1.88 -15.68
C PHE A 20 -3.72 -1.74 -15.95
N GLY A 21 -3.18 -0.52 -15.84
CA GLY A 21 -1.74 -0.27 -15.98
C GLY A 21 -0.91 -1.02 -14.94
N ALA A 22 -1.33 -1.02 -13.67
CA ALA A 22 -0.66 -1.77 -12.62
C ALA A 22 -0.71 -3.29 -12.86
N PHE A 23 -1.85 -3.80 -13.33
CA PHE A 23 -2.05 -5.22 -13.64
C PHE A 23 -1.15 -5.69 -14.78
N ILE A 24 -1.13 -4.98 -15.91
CA ILE A 24 -0.25 -5.29 -17.03
C ILE A 24 1.22 -5.15 -16.63
N GLY A 25 1.57 -4.12 -15.86
CA GLY A 25 2.92 -3.93 -15.33
C GLY A 25 3.37 -5.11 -14.46
N ALA A 26 2.52 -5.57 -13.54
CA ALA A 26 2.81 -6.73 -12.70
C ALA A 26 2.93 -8.03 -13.52
N LEU A 27 2.10 -8.20 -14.55
CA LEU A 27 2.15 -9.36 -15.46
C LEU A 27 3.44 -9.37 -16.28
N LEU A 28 3.85 -8.22 -16.83
CA LEU A 28 5.10 -8.09 -17.57
C LEU A 28 6.31 -8.32 -16.66
N PHE A 29 6.32 -7.72 -15.47
CA PHE A 29 7.38 -7.93 -14.47
C PHE A 29 7.53 -9.43 -14.15
N ARG A 30 6.42 -10.11 -13.91
CA ARG A 30 6.39 -11.57 -13.71
C ARG A 30 6.92 -12.33 -14.92
N SER A 31 6.51 -11.96 -16.13
CA SER A 31 6.97 -12.60 -17.37
C SER A 31 8.47 -12.42 -17.60
N VAL A 32 9.05 -11.29 -17.21
CA VAL A 32 10.49 -11.01 -17.35
C VAL A 32 11.30 -11.77 -16.30
N ILE A 33 10.78 -11.90 -15.07
CA ILE A 33 11.48 -12.49 -13.92
C ILE A 33 11.28 -14.01 -13.81
N SER A 34 10.42 -14.61 -14.64
CA SER A 34 10.07 -16.04 -14.58
C SER A 34 11.26 -17.00 -14.79
N LYS A 35 12.45 -16.51 -15.10
CA LYS A 35 13.69 -17.30 -15.14
C LYS A 35 14.57 -17.19 -13.89
N THR A 36 14.39 -16.21 -12.99
CA THR A 36 15.38 -15.93 -11.92
C THR A 36 14.83 -15.67 -10.52
N ALA A 37 13.55 -15.36 -10.29
CA ALA A 37 13.08 -15.05 -8.92
C ALA A 37 11.70 -15.58 -8.55
N PHE A 38 11.34 -16.76 -9.06
CA PHE A 38 10.23 -17.53 -8.47
C PHE A 38 10.62 -18.12 -7.10
N LEU A 39 11.92 -18.32 -6.86
CA LEU A 39 12.66 -18.08 -5.61
C LEU A 39 11.94 -17.23 -4.55
N ASP A 40 12.23 -15.93 -4.55
CA ASP A 40 12.15 -15.10 -3.34
C ASP A 40 10.75 -14.61 -2.98
N ILE A 41 9.91 -14.31 -3.97
CA ILE A 41 8.55 -13.79 -3.69
C ILE A 41 7.63 -14.93 -3.23
N PHE A 42 7.77 -16.12 -3.83
CA PHE A 42 7.06 -17.31 -3.38
C PHE A 42 7.74 -17.97 -2.19
N THR A 43 9.05 -17.89 -1.95
CA THR A 43 9.63 -18.36 -0.67
C THR A 43 9.22 -17.48 0.49
N HIS A 44 9.08 -16.16 0.32
CA HIS A 44 8.57 -15.31 1.40
C HIS A 44 7.09 -15.64 1.74
N PHE A 45 6.30 -16.10 0.76
CA PHE A 45 4.93 -16.59 0.95
C PHE A 45 4.83 -18.09 1.32
N SER A 46 5.78 -18.92 0.87
CA SER A 46 5.81 -20.37 1.11
C SER A 46 6.44 -20.70 2.45
N VAL A 47 7.36 -19.88 2.95
CA VAL A 47 7.79 -19.90 4.37
C VAL A 47 6.57 -19.58 5.25
N LEU A 48 5.71 -18.63 4.86
CA LEU A 48 4.43 -18.37 5.55
C LEU A 48 3.43 -19.54 5.46
N ASN A 49 3.45 -20.33 4.38
CA ASN A 49 2.57 -21.50 4.21
C ASN A 49 3.10 -22.78 4.85
N SER A 50 4.42 -23.02 4.89
CA SER A 50 5.02 -24.14 5.64
C SER A 50 4.90 -23.97 7.15
N ILE A 51 4.64 -22.75 7.61
CA ILE A 51 4.34 -22.44 9.02
C ILE A 51 2.90 -22.80 9.38
N ASN A 52 1.95 -22.75 8.43
CA ASN A 52 0.53 -23.00 8.71
C ASN A 52 0.04 -24.42 8.39
N GLN A 53 0.77 -25.17 7.57
CA GLN A 53 0.51 -26.58 7.35
C GLN A 53 1.73 -27.34 7.84
N GLY A 54 1.64 -27.98 9.00
CA GLY A 54 2.66 -28.85 9.58
C GLY A 54 2.95 -30.06 8.70
N GLY A 55 3.57 -29.82 7.56
CA GLY A 55 3.93 -30.79 6.53
C GLY A 55 5.44 -30.81 6.36
N ASP A 56 6.02 -31.93 6.78
CA ASP A 56 7.42 -32.29 6.66
C ASP A 56 7.99 -32.11 5.23
N ILE A 57 9.32 -31.87 5.19
CA ILE A 57 10.26 -32.01 4.06
C ILE A 57 10.62 -30.70 3.31
N LEU A 58 11.47 -29.88 3.92
CA LEU A 58 12.86 -29.62 3.46
C LEU A 58 13.51 -28.60 4.41
N GLN A 59 14.34 -29.11 5.33
CA GLN A 59 15.20 -28.32 6.21
C GLN A 59 16.21 -27.50 5.39
N ILE A 60 15.82 -26.29 5.00
CA ILE A 60 16.78 -25.20 4.84
C ILE A 60 17.09 -24.74 6.25
N ASN A 61 18.28 -25.11 6.72
CA ASN A 61 18.80 -24.93 8.07
C ASN A 61 19.12 -23.44 8.35
N ILE A 62 18.12 -22.56 8.24
CA ILE A 62 18.14 -21.17 8.68
C ILE A 62 17.43 -21.14 10.03
N ASN A 63 18.21 -21.21 11.10
CA ASN A 63 17.86 -20.93 12.50
C ASN A 63 16.34 -20.95 12.81
N GLU A 64 15.79 -22.14 13.08
CA GLU A 64 14.38 -22.36 13.45
C GLU A 64 13.87 -21.44 14.59
N LYS A 65 14.78 -20.92 15.42
CA LYS A 65 14.47 -20.01 16.53
C LYS A 65 14.13 -18.57 16.10
N GLU A 66 14.56 -18.11 14.94
CA GLU A 66 14.20 -16.79 14.42
C GLU A 66 12.88 -16.83 13.65
N ILE A 67 12.61 -17.93 12.94
CA ILE A 67 11.39 -18.10 12.14
C ILE A 67 10.17 -18.39 13.04
N SER A 68 10.33 -19.15 14.14
CA SER A 68 9.24 -19.37 15.11
C SER A 68 8.78 -18.07 15.77
N ASN A 69 9.69 -17.13 16.04
CA ASN A 69 9.36 -15.84 16.63
C ASN A 69 8.62 -14.90 15.64
N VAL A 70 8.89 -15.01 14.34
CA VAL A 70 8.15 -14.26 13.29
C VAL A 70 6.77 -14.87 13.05
N SER A 71 6.68 -16.20 13.01
CA SER A 71 5.42 -16.96 12.95
C SER A 71 4.49 -16.61 14.11
N ASP A 72 5.00 -16.62 15.34
CA ASP A 72 4.21 -16.34 16.53
C ASP A 72 3.80 -14.85 16.61
N GLN A 73 4.56 -13.92 16.02
CA GLN A 73 4.12 -12.53 15.85
C GLN A 73 2.98 -12.36 14.85
N PHE A 74 2.94 -13.18 13.78
CA PHE A 74 1.87 -13.16 12.79
C PHE A 74 0.58 -13.85 13.29
N ASN A 75 0.72 -14.94 14.03
CA ASN A 75 -0.44 -15.68 14.59
C ASN A 75 -0.96 -15.10 15.91
N ASN A 76 -0.13 -14.41 16.71
CA ASN A 76 -0.58 -13.60 17.86
C ASN A 76 -0.85 -12.12 17.51
N SER A 77 -1.23 -11.80 16.27
CA SER A 77 -1.70 -10.45 15.95
C SER A 77 -3.10 -10.24 16.54
N ASN A 78 -3.14 -10.02 17.86
CA ASN A 78 -4.18 -9.31 18.59
C ASN A 78 -4.67 -8.13 17.74
N PHE A 79 -5.94 -7.73 17.92
CA PHE A 79 -6.55 -6.54 17.29
C PHE A 79 -5.59 -5.34 17.12
N GLY A 80 -4.68 -5.14 18.08
CA GLY A 80 -3.59 -4.15 18.02
C GLY A 80 -2.70 -4.21 16.79
N GLY A 81 -2.29 -5.38 16.30
CA GLY A 81 -1.40 -5.49 15.13
C GLY A 81 -2.07 -5.04 13.82
N ARG A 82 -3.34 -5.43 13.61
CA ARG A 82 -4.12 -4.99 12.43
C ARG A 82 -4.43 -3.49 12.48
N PHE A 83 -4.75 -2.99 13.66
CA PHE A 83 -5.01 -1.57 13.86
C PHE A 83 -3.75 -0.73 13.65
N GLN A 84 -2.59 -1.19 14.10
CA GLN A 84 -1.29 -0.54 13.83
C GLN A 84 -1.00 -0.46 12.33
N VAL A 85 -1.23 -1.54 11.57
CA VAL A 85 -1.08 -1.53 10.10
C VAL A 85 -2.03 -0.53 9.47
N PHE A 86 -3.30 -0.52 9.88
CA PHE A 86 -4.28 0.45 9.39
C PHE A 86 -3.85 1.90 9.67
N LEU A 87 -3.38 2.20 10.88
CA LEU A 87 -2.91 3.53 11.25
C LEU A 87 -1.68 3.95 10.47
N LEU A 88 -0.70 3.05 10.34
CA LEU A 88 0.53 3.30 9.58
C LEU A 88 0.22 3.58 8.12
N GLU A 89 -0.64 2.76 7.50
CA GLU A 89 -1.06 2.95 6.12
C GLU A 89 -1.81 4.28 5.95
N THR A 90 -2.75 4.58 6.85
CA THR A 90 -3.50 5.84 6.82
C THR A 90 -2.57 7.05 6.91
N PHE A 91 -1.56 6.98 7.78
CA PHE A 91 -0.56 8.02 7.95
C PHE A 91 0.31 8.18 6.70
N CYS A 92 0.86 7.08 6.17
CA CYS A 92 1.70 7.10 4.97
C CYS A 92 0.93 7.62 3.74
N SER A 93 -0.30 7.15 3.52
CA SER A 93 -1.14 7.63 2.41
C SER A 93 -1.51 9.10 2.58
N SER A 94 -1.72 9.57 3.82
CA SER A 94 -1.94 11.01 4.08
C SER A 94 -0.74 11.87 3.69
N ILE A 95 0.50 11.44 4.03
CA ILE A 95 1.73 12.14 3.63
C ILE A 95 1.82 12.23 2.11
N LEU A 96 1.53 11.13 1.40
CA LEU A 96 1.57 11.11 -0.06
C LEU A 96 0.56 12.08 -0.68
N ILE A 97 -0.68 12.09 -0.20
CA ILE A 97 -1.72 13.01 -0.70
C ILE A 97 -1.31 14.46 -0.42
N ILE A 98 -0.78 14.78 0.77
CA ILE A 98 -0.29 16.12 1.13
C ILE A 98 0.84 16.55 0.20
N SER A 99 1.82 15.68 -0.07
CA SER A 99 2.97 15.98 -0.93
C SER A 99 2.58 16.32 -2.37
N GLN A 100 1.42 15.85 -2.82
CA GLN A 100 0.86 16.19 -4.13
C GLN A 100 0.00 17.45 -4.07
N LEU A 101 -0.88 17.54 -3.05
CA LEU A 101 -1.90 18.57 -2.97
C LEU A 101 -1.31 19.94 -2.59
N PHE A 102 -0.44 20.00 -1.57
CA PHE A 102 0.07 21.27 -1.05
C PHE A 102 0.92 22.02 -2.08
N PRO A 103 1.94 21.42 -2.70
CA PRO A 103 2.71 22.11 -3.72
C PRO A 103 1.85 22.62 -4.88
N SER A 104 0.83 21.84 -5.29
CA SER A 104 -0.12 22.26 -6.33
C SER A 104 -0.93 23.50 -5.94
N ILE A 105 -1.25 23.70 -4.66
CA ILE A 105 -2.01 24.87 -4.18
C ILE A 105 -1.13 26.12 -4.15
N PHE A 106 0.15 25.98 -3.79
CA PHE A 106 1.08 27.10 -3.74
C PHE A 106 1.63 27.51 -5.12
N GLY A 107 1.16 26.87 -6.20
CA GLY A 107 1.56 27.20 -7.56
C GLY A 107 2.97 26.72 -7.93
N HIS A 108 3.47 25.69 -7.24
CA HIS A 108 4.74 25.06 -7.61
C HIS A 108 4.68 24.44 -9.00
N SER A 109 5.85 24.35 -9.64
CA SER A 109 5.97 23.73 -10.97
C SER A 109 5.71 22.22 -10.90
N VAL A 110 5.35 21.62 -12.04
CA VAL A 110 5.15 20.15 -12.14
C VAL A 110 6.38 19.37 -11.68
N ILE A 111 7.58 19.91 -11.95
CA ILE A 111 8.86 19.30 -11.54
C ILE A 111 8.98 19.28 -10.00
N GLU A 112 8.66 20.40 -9.34
CA GLU A 112 8.71 20.51 -7.87
C GLU A 112 7.67 19.61 -7.20
N ILE A 113 6.46 19.54 -7.75
CA ILE A 113 5.41 18.60 -7.29
C ILE A 113 5.90 17.15 -7.41
N SER A 114 6.51 16.81 -8.55
CA SER A 114 7.06 15.47 -8.78
C SER A 114 8.20 15.14 -7.83
N LEU A 115 9.09 16.11 -7.55
CA LEU A 115 10.18 15.94 -6.59
C LEU A 115 9.63 15.72 -5.17
N SER A 116 8.68 16.55 -4.74
CA SER A 116 8.04 16.43 -3.42
C SER A 116 7.37 15.06 -3.25
N THR A 117 6.63 14.63 -4.27
CA THR A 117 5.94 13.32 -4.26
C THR A 117 6.94 12.16 -4.22
N SER A 118 8.03 12.23 -4.98
CA SER A 118 9.06 11.18 -4.99
C SER A 118 9.81 11.10 -3.67
N SER A 119 10.17 12.24 -3.07
CA SER A 119 10.77 12.31 -1.74
C SER A 119 9.84 11.76 -0.66
N ALA A 120 8.55 12.12 -0.71
CA ALA A 120 7.54 11.60 0.20
C ALA A 120 7.41 10.08 0.07
N ARG A 121 7.42 9.53 -1.16
CA ARG A 121 7.42 8.07 -1.38
C ARG A 121 8.64 7.39 -0.81
N ALA A 122 9.84 7.91 -1.04
CA ALA A 122 11.07 7.36 -0.47
C ALA A 122 11.01 7.34 1.06
N PHE A 123 10.54 8.44 1.66
CA PHE A 123 10.36 8.54 3.10
C PHE A 123 9.35 7.51 3.63
N THR A 124 8.14 7.44 3.06
CA THR A 124 7.11 6.49 3.51
C THR A 124 7.55 5.04 3.30
N SER A 125 8.26 4.74 2.22
CA SER A 125 8.80 3.40 1.98
C SER A 125 9.82 3.01 3.04
N SER A 126 10.64 3.95 3.51
CA SER A 126 11.61 3.70 4.60
C SER A 126 10.92 3.42 5.94
N LEU A 127 9.81 4.09 6.25
CA LEU A 127 9.00 3.82 7.44
C LEU A 127 8.34 2.44 7.39
N THR A 128 7.88 2.03 6.21
CA THR A 128 7.25 0.72 6.01
C THR A 128 8.25 -0.42 5.84
N LEU A 129 9.56 -0.15 5.75
CA LEU A 129 10.60 -1.19 5.67
C LEU A 129 10.56 -2.13 6.88
N ILE A 130 10.09 -1.62 8.02
CA ILE A 130 9.94 -2.36 9.29
C ILE A 130 8.62 -3.14 9.32
N SER A 131 7.65 -2.81 8.44
CA SER A 131 6.38 -3.52 8.36
C SER A 131 6.47 -4.63 7.31
N PRO A 132 6.21 -5.90 7.68
CA PRO A 132 6.32 -7.02 6.75
C PRO A 132 5.24 -7.02 5.65
N LEU A 133 4.27 -6.10 5.74
CA LEU A 133 3.13 -5.99 4.84
C LEU A 133 3.37 -5.01 3.68
N GLY A 134 4.49 -4.27 3.68
CA GLY A 134 4.83 -3.28 2.67
C GLY A 134 3.88 -2.07 2.63
N GLN A 135 4.30 -1.00 1.97
CA GLN A 135 3.44 0.16 1.72
C GLN A 135 2.43 -0.20 0.64
N SER A 136 1.13 0.04 0.84
CA SER A 136 0.13 -0.12 -0.23
C SER A 136 0.06 1.18 -1.04
N GLY A 137 -0.15 2.33 -0.40
CA GLY A 137 -0.08 3.73 -0.89
C GLY A 137 -0.79 4.03 -2.22
N ASN A 138 -1.46 3.04 -2.79
CA ASN A 138 -1.97 2.96 -4.14
C ASN A 138 -2.84 1.70 -4.21
N LEU A 139 -4.13 1.89 -3.93
CA LEU A 139 -5.15 0.84 -3.95
C LEU A 139 -5.15 0.04 -5.26
N ALA A 140 -4.98 0.71 -6.40
CA ALA A 140 -5.02 0.08 -7.71
C ALA A 140 -3.85 -0.90 -7.90
N ARG A 141 -2.66 -0.56 -7.41
CA ARG A 141 -1.49 -1.45 -7.41
C ARG A 141 -1.70 -2.65 -6.49
N THR A 142 -2.19 -2.42 -5.27
CA THR A 142 -2.46 -3.49 -4.30
C THR A 142 -3.51 -4.46 -4.85
N LEU A 143 -4.60 -3.94 -5.42
CA LEU A 143 -5.64 -4.77 -6.05
C LEU A 143 -5.11 -5.57 -7.24
N ALA A 144 -4.31 -4.94 -8.11
CA ALA A 144 -3.71 -5.60 -9.26
C ALA A 144 -2.78 -6.76 -8.86
N ASN A 145 -1.91 -6.53 -7.87
CA ASN A 145 -1.02 -7.55 -7.35
C ASN A 145 -1.79 -8.69 -6.68
N ASN A 146 -2.83 -8.38 -5.90
CA ASN A 146 -3.66 -9.37 -5.24
C ASN A 146 -4.43 -10.24 -6.25
N LEU A 147 -4.98 -9.62 -7.30
CA LEU A 147 -5.65 -10.35 -8.38
C LEU A 147 -4.68 -11.26 -9.12
N LEU A 148 -3.48 -10.76 -9.44
CA LEU A 148 -2.46 -11.54 -10.12
C LEU A 148 -1.94 -12.69 -9.26
N ALA A 149 -1.75 -12.46 -7.95
CA ALA A 149 -1.46 -13.52 -6.99
C ALA A 149 -2.57 -14.57 -6.99
N THR A 150 -3.85 -14.16 -7.01
CA THR A 150 -5.00 -15.09 -7.04
C THR A 150 -5.04 -15.92 -8.33
N ILE A 151 -4.79 -15.32 -9.49
CA ILE A 151 -4.85 -16.02 -10.80
C ILE A 151 -3.80 -17.12 -10.89
N PHE A 152 -2.65 -16.92 -10.28
CA PHE A 152 -1.48 -17.77 -10.49
C PHE A 152 -0.99 -18.50 -9.23
N SER A 153 -1.63 -18.26 -8.09
CA SER A 153 -1.49 -19.09 -6.89
C SER A 153 -2.31 -20.35 -7.10
N SER A 154 -1.70 -21.53 -6.95
CA SER A 154 -2.44 -22.80 -7.07
C SER A 154 -3.17 -23.20 -5.78
N SER A 155 -3.01 -22.44 -4.69
CA SER A 155 -3.62 -22.72 -3.39
C SER A 155 -4.79 -21.78 -3.10
N GLU A 156 -5.78 -22.29 -2.38
CA GLU A 156 -6.99 -21.63 -1.85
C GLU A 156 -6.68 -20.51 -0.82
N ASP A 157 -5.54 -19.83 -0.95
CA ASP A 157 -5.07 -18.85 0.02
C ASP A 157 -5.75 -17.49 -0.20
N PHE A 158 -7.00 -17.41 0.27
CA PHE A 158 -7.74 -16.17 0.50
C PHE A 158 -7.02 -15.21 1.48
N PHE A 159 -5.87 -15.60 2.03
CA PHE A 159 -5.03 -14.79 2.90
C PHE A 159 -4.67 -13.43 2.28
N VAL A 160 -4.43 -13.38 0.97
CA VAL A 160 -4.12 -12.14 0.23
C VAL A 160 -5.28 -11.12 0.32
N TRP A 161 -6.52 -11.60 0.33
CA TRP A 161 -7.72 -10.76 0.44
C TRP A 161 -8.05 -10.38 1.88
N ARG A 162 -7.55 -11.14 2.87
CA ARG A 162 -7.80 -10.90 4.30
C ARG A 162 -7.35 -9.52 4.77
N TYR A 163 -6.32 -8.93 4.17
CA TYR A 163 -5.83 -7.60 4.56
C TYR A 163 -6.24 -6.49 3.58
N PHE A 164 -6.80 -6.84 2.41
CA PHE A 164 -7.17 -5.87 1.38
C PHE A 164 -8.15 -4.80 1.89
N HIS A 165 -9.13 -5.21 2.70
CA HIS A 165 -10.10 -4.27 3.28
C HIS A 165 -9.44 -3.22 4.19
N LEU A 166 -8.38 -3.58 4.91
CA LEU A 166 -7.66 -2.62 5.77
C LEU A 166 -7.00 -1.52 4.93
N TYR A 167 -6.35 -1.90 3.83
CA TYR A 167 -5.75 -0.93 2.90
C TYR A 167 -6.81 -0.05 2.24
N LEU A 168 -7.94 -0.64 1.82
CA LEU A 168 -9.07 0.11 1.26
C LEU A 168 -9.59 1.16 2.23
N PHE A 169 -9.84 0.77 3.49
CA PHE A 169 -10.31 1.71 4.50
C PHE A 169 -9.26 2.77 4.85
N ALA A 170 -7.97 2.40 4.94
CA ALA A 170 -6.89 3.34 5.23
C ALA A 170 -6.75 4.42 4.13
N GLU A 171 -6.89 4.04 2.86
CA GLU A 171 -6.87 4.97 1.72
C GLU A 171 -8.08 5.92 1.76
N ILE A 172 -9.28 5.42 2.07
CA ILE A 172 -10.47 6.27 2.22
C ILE A 172 -10.29 7.25 3.40
N CYS A 173 -9.86 6.75 4.56
CA CYS A 173 -9.63 7.56 5.75
C CYS A 173 -8.56 8.64 5.51
N SER A 174 -7.44 8.29 4.87
CA SER A 174 -6.38 9.25 4.57
C SER A 174 -6.87 10.37 3.66
N ALA A 175 -7.63 10.05 2.61
CA ALA A 175 -8.23 11.05 1.73
C ALA A 175 -9.19 11.99 2.47
N ILE A 176 -9.99 11.48 3.42
CA ILE A 176 -10.89 12.28 4.25
C ILE A 176 -10.09 13.19 5.20
N ILE A 177 -9.07 12.66 5.88
CA ILE A 177 -8.23 13.41 6.81
C ILE A 177 -7.54 14.57 6.08
N VAL A 178 -6.91 14.30 4.93
CA VAL A 178 -6.21 15.33 4.17
C VAL A 178 -7.19 16.35 3.58
N ALA A 179 -8.38 15.93 3.15
CA ALA A 179 -9.44 16.84 2.75
C ALA A 179 -9.82 17.80 3.89
N ALA A 180 -10.03 17.27 5.11
CA ALA A 180 -10.36 18.08 6.28
C ALA A 180 -9.24 19.07 6.63
N ILE A 181 -7.99 18.62 6.63
CA ILE A 181 -6.81 19.49 6.84
C ILE A 181 -6.78 20.61 5.78
N PHE A 182 -6.97 20.28 4.51
CA PHE A 182 -7.02 21.26 3.43
C PHE A 182 -8.10 22.33 3.63
N TRP A 183 -9.32 21.91 4.00
CA TRP A 183 -10.41 22.85 4.27
C TRP A 183 -10.13 23.76 5.47
N LEU A 184 -9.52 23.22 6.53
CA LEU A 184 -9.08 24.00 7.70
C LEU A 184 -8.04 25.06 7.33
N PHE A 185 -7.02 24.69 6.54
CA PHE A 185 -6.01 25.63 6.06
C PHE A 185 -6.62 26.72 5.17
N LYS A 186 -7.55 26.35 4.27
CA LYS A 186 -8.25 27.31 3.41
C LYS A 186 -9.10 28.28 4.23
N TYR A 187 -9.81 27.79 5.24
CA TYR A 187 -10.61 28.60 6.15
C TYR A 187 -9.73 29.58 6.97
N ALA A 188 -8.64 29.09 7.56
CA ALA A 188 -7.69 29.92 8.31
C ALA A 188 -7.07 31.03 7.44
N LYS A 189 -6.69 30.70 6.19
CA LYS A 189 -6.18 31.70 5.24
C LYS A 189 -7.20 32.78 4.90
N THR A 190 -8.48 32.40 4.78
CA THR A 190 -9.57 33.35 4.47
C THR A 190 -9.82 34.31 5.64
N LEU A 191 -9.73 33.83 6.88
CA LEU A 191 -9.83 34.67 8.07
C LEU A 191 -8.67 35.67 8.14
N SER A 192 -7.43 35.22 7.95
CA SER A 192 -6.24 36.08 8.00
C SER A 192 -6.22 37.19 6.94
N GLN A 193 -7.02 37.11 5.88
CA GLN A 193 -7.10 38.15 4.84
C GLN A 193 -8.21 39.18 5.10
N ARG A 194 -9.05 38.96 6.12
CA ARG A 194 -10.13 39.87 6.50
C ARG A 194 -9.71 40.87 7.58
N ASP A 195 -8.66 40.55 8.32
CA ASP A 195 -7.99 41.42 9.31
C ASP A 195 -6.85 42.21 8.63
#